data_AF-A0A6J7R141-F1
#
_entry.id   AF-A0A6J7R141-F1
#
_cell.length_a   1.000
_cell.length_b   1.000
_cell.length_c   1.000
_cell.angle_alpha   90.00
_cell.angle_beta   90.00
_cell.angle_gamma   90.00
#
_symmetry.space_group_name_H-M   'P 1'
#
loop_
_entity.id
_entity.type
_entity.pdbx_description
1 polymer ?
#
loop_
_entity_poly.entity_id
_entity_poly.type
_entity_poly.pdbx_seq_one_letter_code
_entity_poly.pdbx_strand_id
1 'polypeptide(L)'
;MRHGGEPWVDLAVKLMLKWPNLYYSTSAFAPKHYPKEIIDYANTRGADKIIYAGYYPMGLSLERIFAEMPDVAFRDHVWPKFLRENALRVLGIDV
;
A
#
# COMPACT_ATOMS: atom_id res chain seq x y z
N MET A 1 -3.60 4.94 -7.86
CA MET A 1 -4.88 4.44 -7.37
C MET A 1 -4.92 4.62 -5.87
N ARG A 2 -5.96 5.28 -5.35
CA ARG A 2 -6.18 5.49 -3.91
C ARG A 2 -7.38 4.67 -3.48
N HIS A 3 -7.55 4.51 -2.17
CA HIS A 3 -8.70 3.84 -1.57
C HIS A 3 -8.85 2.37 -1.95
N GLY A 4 -7.74 1.63 -1.93
CA GLY A 4 -7.79 0.18 -1.94
C GLY A 4 -8.19 -0.50 -3.26
N GLY A 5 -8.76 0.24 -4.21
CA GLY A 5 -9.25 -0.31 -5.49
C GLY A 5 -10.41 -1.30 -5.35
N GLU A 6 -11.00 -1.43 -4.16
CA GLU A 6 -12.14 -2.32 -3.87
C GLU A 6 -13.39 -1.91 -4.69
N PRO A 7 -14.18 -2.87 -5.23
CA PRO A 7 -13.99 -4.34 -5.16
C PRO A 7 -13.09 -4.94 -6.25
N TRP A 8 -12.44 -4.11 -7.06
CA TRP A 8 -11.72 -4.52 -8.28
C TRP A 8 -10.23 -4.81 -8.05
N VAL A 9 -9.91 -5.48 -6.94
CA VAL A 9 -8.52 -5.66 -6.48
C VAL A 9 -7.68 -6.46 -7.49
N ASP A 10 -8.24 -7.52 -8.06
CA ASP A 10 -7.58 -8.36 -9.05
C ASP A 10 -7.27 -7.59 -10.34
N LEU A 11 -8.21 -6.74 -10.77
CA LEU A 11 -8.02 -5.81 -11.87
C LEU A 11 -6.93 -4.78 -11.51
N ALA A 12 -6.96 -4.20 -10.31
CA ALA A 12 -5.94 -3.25 -9.87
C ALA A 12 -4.52 -3.84 -9.96
N VAL A 13 -4.32 -5.09 -9.57
CA VAL A 13 -3.05 -5.81 -9.75
C VAL A 13 -2.67 -5.90 -11.23
N LYS A 14 -3.59 -6.33 -12.11
CA LYS A 14 -3.33 -6.41 -13.56
C LYS A 14 -2.95 -5.05 -14.16
N LEU A 15 -3.61 -3.98 -13.72
CA LEU A 15 -3.31 -2.63 -14.18
C LEU A 15 -1.92 -2.17 -13.72
N MET A 16 -1.52 -2.48 -12.49
CA MET A 16 -0.17 -2.16 -11.98
C MET A 16 0.94 -2.94 -12.70
N LEU A 17 0.63 -4.15 -13.17
CA LEU A 17 1.54 -4.92 -14.04
C LEU A 17 1.68 -4.30 -15.42
N LYS A 18 0.57 -3.83 -16.00
CA LYS A 18 0.56 -3.27 -17.35
C LYS A 18 1.20 -1.89 -17.40
N TRP A 19 1.00 -1.06 -16.38
CA TRP A 19 1.39 0.35 -16.40
C TRP A 19 2.50 0.66 -15.39
N PRO A 20 3.72 0.94 -15.88
CA PRO A 20 4.88 1.27 -15.02
C PRO A 20 4.65 2.46 -14.09
N ASN A 21 3.83 3.44 -14.49
CA ASN A 21 3.57 4.64 -13.69
C ASN A 21 2.28 4.58 -12.86
N LEU A 22 1.63 3.43 -12.78
CA LEU A 22 0.51 3.22 -11.86
C LEU A 22 1.01 2.65 -10.53
N TYR A 23 0.63 3.33 -9.44
CA TYR A 23 0.92 2.97 -8.05
C TYR A 23 -0.38 2.82 -7.26
N TYR A 24 -0.32 2.10 -6.14
CA TYR A 24 -1.45 1.81 -5.27
C TYR A 24 -1.22 2.35 -3.86
N SER A 25 -2.28 2.89 -3.27
CA SER A 25 -2.25 3.47 -1.93
C SER A 25 -3.37 2.90 -1.06
N THR A 26 -3.00 2.51 0.15
CA THR A 26 -3.84 1.80 1.13
C THR A 26 -4.81 2.68 1.92
N SER A 27 -4.90 3.98 1.59
CA SER A 27 -5.78 4.96 2.25
C SER A 27 -7.21 4.43 2.41
N ALA A 28 -7.93 4.88 3.44
CA ALA A 28 -9.30 4.45 3.78
C ALA A 28 -9.50 3.01 4.26
N PHE A 29 -8.45 2.19 4.28
CA PHE A 29 -8.52 0.84 4.86
C PHE A 29 -7.62 0.74 6.09
N ALA A 30 -8.15 0.12 7.15
CA ALA A 30 -7.33 -0.26 8.28
C ALA A 30 -6.40 -1.41 7.86
N PRO A 31 -5.15 -1.50 8.39
CA PRO A 31 -4.17 -2.48 7.92
C PRO A 31 -4.66 -3.93 7.86
N LYS A 32 -5.48 -4.37 8.82
CA LYS A 32 -6.05 -5.73 8.82
C LYS A 32 -6.98 -6.05 7.65
N HIS A 33 -7.45 -5.02 6.94
CA HIS A 33 -8.36 -5.14 5.80
C HIS A 33 -7.65 -4.95 4.45
N TYR A 34 -6.32 -4.91 4.43
CA TYR A 34 -5.60 -4.89 3.16
C TYR A 34 -5.86 -6.19 2.39
N PRO A 35 -6.29 -6.11 1.12
CA PRO A 35 -6.60 -7.30 0.33
C PRO A 35 -5.39 -8.22 0.19
N LYS A 36 -5.63 -9.53 0.28
CA LYS A 36 -4.55 -10.54 0.23
C LYS A 36 -3.77 -10.45 -1.09
N GLU A 37 -4.44 -10.19 -2.19
CA GLU A 37 -3.86 -10.06 -3.53
C GLU A 37 -2.85 -8.93 -3.60
N ILE A 38 -3.09 -7.82 -2.88
CA ILE A 38 -2.16 -6.69 -2.80
C ILE A 38 -0.96 -7.05 -1.95
N ILE A 39 -1.18 -7.77 -0.84
CA ILE A 39 -0.09 -8.27 0.02
C ILE A 39 0.82 -9.24 -0.76
N ASP A 40 0.23 -10.22 -1.44
CA ASP A 40 0.98 -11.20 -2.26
C ASP A 40 1.74 -10.51 -3.40
N TYR A 41 1.12 -9.51 -4.05
CA TYR A 41 1.76 -8.72 -5.09
C TYR A 41 2.94 -7.91 -4.54
N ALA A 42 2.76 -7.22 -3.40
CA ALA A 42 3.80 -6.44 -2.74
C ALA A 42 5.01 -7.31 -2.35
N ASN A 43 4.75 -8.53 -1.87
CA ASN A 43 5.77 -9.51 -1.47
C ASN A 43 6.58 -10.13 -2.63
N THR A 44 6.24 -9.80 -3.87
CA THR A 44 6.87 -10.32 -5.09
C THR A 44 7.33 -9.19 -6.01
N ARG A 45 6.75 -9.08 -7.20
CA ARG A 45 7.14 -8.10 -8.24
C ARG A 45 6.50 -6.71 -8.05
N GLY A 46 5.67 -6.54 -7.02
CA GLY A 46 4.92 -5.32 -6.72
C GLY A 46 5.52 -4.48 -5.58
N ALA A 47 6.67 -4.86 -5.01
CA ALA A 47 7.25 -4.18 -3.85
C ALA A 47 7.44 -2.66 -4.07
N ASP A 48 7.72 -2.24 -5.29
CA ASP A 48 7.93 -0.83 -5.66
C ASP A 48 6.64 -0.06 -6.03
N LYS A 49 5.47 -0.70 -5.89
CA LYS A 49 4.18 -0.18 -6.36
C LYS A 49 3.21 0.23 -5.27
N ILE A 50 3.39 -0.26 -4.05
CA ILE A 50 2.47 -0.06 -2.93
C ILE A 50 3.00 1.03 -2.00
N ILE A 51 2.17 2.03 -1.72
CA ILE A 51 2.51 3.19 -0.90
C ILE A 51 1.57 3.22 0.30
N TYR A 52 2.15 3.32 1.50
CA TYR A 52 1.39 3.55 2.70
C TYR A 52 0.61 4.86 2.62
N ALA A 53 -0.68 4.80 2.91
CA ALA A 53 -1.42 5.96 3.33
C ALA A 53 -2.43 5.55 4.39
N GLY A 54 -2.47 6.31 5.48
CA GLY A 54 -3.53 6.18 6.47
C GLY A 54 -4.84 6.82 5.99
N TYR A 55 -5.80 6.90 6.91
CA TYR A 55 -7.03 7.69 6.72
C TYR A 55 -7.37 8.54 7.96
N TYR A 56 -6.33 8.95 8.68
CA TYR A 56 -6.46 9.93 9.75
C TYR A 56 -6.53 11.34 9.17
N PRO A 57 -7.40 12.24 9.68
CA PRO A 57 -8.42 12.00 10.72
C PRO A 57 -9.77 11.53 10.16
N MET A 58 -9.90 11.33 8.84
CA MET A 58 -11.18 11.17 8.15
C MET A 58 -11.96 9.88 8.46
N GLY A 59 -11.31 8.80 8.89
CA GLY A 59 -12.01 7.56 9.22
C GLY A 59 -11.22 6.51 10.00
N LEU A 60 -9.95 6.76 10.32
CA LEU A 60 -9.13 5.87 11.14
C LEU A 60 -8.33 6.68 12.16
N SER A 61 -8.30 6.21 13.40
CA SER A 61 -7.37 6.72 14.41
C SER A 61 -5.95 6.24 14.12
N LEU A 62 -4.96 7.05 14.49
CA LEU A 62 -3.56 6.64 14.43
C LEU A 62 -3.32 5.39 15.30
N GLU A 63 -3.90 5.35 16.50
CA GLU A 63 -3.81 4.20 17.42
C GLU A 63 -4.21 2.89 16.73
N ARG A 64 -5.37 2.86 16.05
CA ARG A 64 -5.82 1.68 15.33
C ARG A 64 -4.86 1.31 14.20
N ILE A 65 -4.39 2.30 13.43
CA ILE A 65 -3.45 2.05 12.33
C ILE A 65 -2.17 1.44 12.88
N PHE A 66 -1.54 2.04 13.90
CA PHE A 66 -0.28 1.57 14.45
C PHE A 66 -0.41 0.23 15.20
N ALA A 67 -1.55 -0.05 15.81
CA ALA A 67 -1.82 -1.34 16.45
C ALA A 67 -1.95 -2.47 15.42
N GLU A 68 -2.63 -2.23 14.30
CA GLU A 68 -2.87 -3.26 13.27
C GLU A 68 -1.74 -3.37 12.23
N MET A 69 -0.88 -2.35 12.09
CA MET A 69 0.16 -2.32 11.05
C MET A 69 1.14 -3.50 11.15
N PRO A 70 1.71 -3.85 12.33
CA PRO A 70 2.72 -4.91 12.41
C PRO A 70 2.22 -6.28 11.95
N ASP A 71 0.90 -6.51 11.96
CA ASP A 71 0.26 -7.78 11.58
C ASP A 71 0.08 -7.94 10.06
N VAL A 72 0.38 -6.91 9.27
CA VAL A 72 0.35 -7.03 7.80
C VAL A 72 1.44 -8.01 7.39
N ALA A 73 1.06 -9.06 6.65
CA ALA A 73 1.95 -10.14 6.23
C ALA A 73 2.92 -9.75 5.11
N PHE A 74 3.61 -8.61 5.25
CA PHE A 74 4.69 -8.17 4.39
C PHE A 74 6.01 -8.83 4.78
N ARG A 75 6.81 -9.18 3.77
CA ARG A 75 8.20 -9.60 3.92
C ARG A 75 9.07 -8.39 4.25
N ASP A 76 10.19 -8.61 4.93
CA ASP A 76 11.09 -7.56 5.43
C ASP A 76 11.45 -6.50 4.40
N HIS A 77 11.77 -6.92 3.17
CA HIS A 77 12.17 -6.01 2.08
C HIS A 77 11.04 -5.08 1.58
N VAL A 78 9.78 -5.36 1.92
CA VAL A 78 8.62 -4.56 1.51
C VAL A 78 8.40 -3.38 2.45
N TRP A 79 8.72 -3.54 3.74
CA TRP A 79 8.43 -2.53 4.77
C TRP A 79 9.04 -1.16 4.51
N PRO A 80 10.36 -1.02 4.21
CA PRO A 80 10.95 0.29 3.91
C PRO A 80 10.31 0.96 2.69
N LYS A 81 10.03 0.17 1.65
CA LYS A 81 9.40 0.60 0.41
C LYS A 81 7.99 1.12 0.64
N PHE A 82 7.19 0.33 1.34
CA PHE A 82 5.80 0.63 1.63
C PHE A 82 5.65 1.88 2.50
N LEU A 83 6.41 1.96 3.60
CA LEU A 83 6.27 3.04 4.58
C LEU A 83 6.89 4.36 4.10
N ARG A 84 7.86 4.33 3.19
CA ARG A 84 8.64 5.53 2.84
C ARG A 84 9.17 5.56 1.41
N GLU A 85 9.98 4.60 1.00
CA GLU A 85 10.85 4.78 -0.19
C GLU A 85 10.05 4.93 -1.50
N ASN A 86 8.93 4.20 -1.63
CA ASN A 86 8.07 4.33 -2.81
C ASN A 86 7.45 5.73 -2.89
N ALA A 87 7.08 6.32 -1.75
CA ALA A 87 6.53 7.67 -1.70
C ALA A 87 7.58 8.71 -2.09
N LEU A 88 8.79 8.61 -1.55
CA LEU A 88 9.89 9.53 -1.90
C LEU A 88 10.16 9.55 -3.39
N ARG A 89 10.29 8.35 -4.00
CA ARG A 89 10.55 8.21 -5.44
C ARG A 89 9.43 8.79 -6.29
N VAL A 90 8.17 8.50 -5.95
CA VAL A 90 7.01 8.96 -6.74
C VAL A 90 6.75 10.45 -6.59
N LEU A 91 7.02 11.00 -5.40
CA LEU A 91 6.79 12.41 -5.10
C LEU A 91 8.02 13.30 -5.38
N GLY A 92 9.16 12.72 -5.74
CA GLY A 92 10.41 13.46 -6.00
C GLY A 92 10.94 14.18 -4.76
N ILE A 93 10.86 13.53 -3.59
CA ILE A 93 11.34 14.10 -2.33
C ILE A 93 12.77 13.67 -2.08
N ASP A 94 13.68 14.65 -2.01
CA ASP A 94 15.06 14.48 -1.59
C ASP A 94 15.17 14.53 -0.05
N VAL A 95 16.03 13.70 0.52
CA VAL A 95 16.21 13.47 1.97
C VAL A 95 17.67 13.32 2.33
#